data_AF-A0A7S2IPY5-F1
#
_entry.id   AF-A0A7S2IPY5-F1
#
_cell.length_a   1.000
_cell.length_b   1.000
_cell.length_c   1.000
_cell.angle_alpha   90.00
_cell.angle_beta   90.00
_cell.angle_gamma   90.00
#
_symmetry.space_group_name_H-M   'P 1'
#
loop_
_entity.id
_entity.type
_entity.pdbx_description
1 polymer ?
#
loop_
_entity_poly.entity_id
_entity_poly.type
_entity_poly.pdbx_seq_one_letter_code
_entity_poly.pdbx_strand_id
1 'polypeptide(L)'
;MRAMALLHVGAVITVSGLQSPEGPNQQCRDDAGPPWADDEQNFGTGRQYYMGSPAEPILPSSGECPAPLTTACASKGAKAAHLDGPIECGDTGWFCRIMPQQGWMAGTWPSEYGDKNFAHCNTSDADERDDDGHCHGSSADSTYGWWIRDHWHRGYAGTLHCCCNWQATQGVVNRCDYRRTVDPSEVLPESTSCRDANEDHGLSYEDGCAAHSSEFVDPLMSASGQCWSVRSFADPGAVSEGGGGGQGEDGEDGEG
;
A
#
# COMPACT_ATOMS: atom_id res chain seq x y z
N MET A 1 -55.07 9.06 -31.31
CA MET A 1 -54.81 8.99 -29.86
C MET A 1 -53.65 8.02 -29.65
N ARG A 2 -52.43 8.52 -29.41
CA ARG A 2 -51.26 7.69 -29.06
C ARG A 2 -50.87 8.07 -27.64
N ALA A 3 -51.01 7.13 -26.71
CA ALA A 3 -50.52 7.30 -25.35
C ALA A 3 -49.00 7.10 -25.33
N MET A 4 -48.27 8.12 -24.87
CA MET A 4 -46.87 7.99 -24.48
C MET A 4 -46.83 7.43 -23.05
N ALA A 5 -46.28 6.23 -22.89
CA ALA A 5 -45.93 5.70 -21.59
C ALA A 5 -44.57 6.28 -21.17
N LEU A 6 -44.54 7.15 -20.16
CA LEU A 6 -43.33 7.49 -19.44
C LEU A 6 -43.02 6.36 -18.46
N LEU A 7 -42.00 5.56 -18.74
CA LEU A 7 -41.32 4.78 -17.71
C LEU A 7 -40.34 5.72 -16.98
N HIS A 8 -40.67 6.10 -15.75
CA HIS A 8 -39.66 6.58 -14.81
C HIS A 8 -38.98 5.37 -14.19
N VAL A 9 -37.81 5.00 -14.71
CA VAL A 9 -36.90 4.11 -14.00
C VAL A 9 -36.12 4.98 -13.02
N GLY A 10 -36.68 5.13 -11.81
CA GLY A 10 -35.90 5.60 -10.68
C GLY A 10 -34.92 4.49 -10.30
N ALA A 11 -33.70 4.57 -10.81
CA ALA A 11 -32.61 3.73 -10.33
C ALA A 11 -32.36 4.11 -8.86
N VAL A 12 -32.68 3.19 -7.95
CA VAL A 12 -32.17 3.23 -6.59
C VAL A 12 -30.68 2.95 -6.72
N ILE A 13 -29.85 3.99 -6.61
CA ILE A 13 -28.42 3.83 -6.38
C ILE A 13 -28.32 3.27 -4.97
N THR A 14 -28.31 1.95 -4.84
CA THR A 14 -27.74 1.33 -3.65
C THR A 14 -26.29 1.80 -3.62
N VAL A 15 -25.94 2.60 -2.61
CA VAL A 15 -24.54 2.81 -2.25
C VAL A 15 -24.04 1.43 -1.86
N SER A 16 -23.46 0.72 -2.83
CA SER A 16 -22.66 -0.46 -2.60
C SER A 16 -21.70 -0.11 -1.47
N GLY A 17 -21.66 -0.97 -0.44
CA GLY A 17 -21.05 -0.67 0.85
C GLY A 17 -19.63 -0.13 0.75
N LEU A 18 -19.18 0.45 1.86
CA LEU A 18 -17.84 0.97 2.16
C LEU A 18 -16.74 -0.10 2.08
N GLN A 19 -16.78 -0.96 1.07
CA GLN A 19 -15.85 -2.06 0.90
C GLN A 19 -14.54 -1.51 0.38
N SER A 20 -13.45 -1.92 1.03
CA SER A 20 -12.13 -1.40 0.76
C SER A 20 -11.19 -2.53 0.37
N PRO A 21 -10.55 -2.45 -0.82
CA PRO A 21 -10.63 -1.36 -1.79
C PRO A 21 -11.94 -1.31 -2.55
N GLU A 22 -12.19 -0.16 -3.19
CA GLU A 22 -13.28 -0.01 -4.15
C GLU A 22 -12.94 -0.72 -5.47
N GLY A 23 -13.95 -1.28 -6.13
CA GLY A 23 -13.82 -1.89 -7.46
C GLY A 23 -14.07 -3.39 -7.49
N PRO A 24 -13.81 -4.06 -8.63
CA PRO A 24 -13.93 -5.51 -8.72
C PRO A 24 -12.90 -6.18 -7.81
N ASN A 25 -13.27 -7.32 -7.22
CA ASN A 25 -12.38 -8.10 -6.37
C ASN A 25 -11.09 -8.44 -7.14
N GLN A 26 -9.94 -8.19 -6.52
CA GLN A 26 -8.62 -8.64 -7.00
C GLN A 26 -7.81 -9.33 -5.90
N GLN A 27 -8.46 -9.72 -4.79
CA GLN A 27 -7.79 -10.44 -3.72
C GLN A 27 -7.48 -11.87 -4.17
N CYS A 28 -6.19 -12.21 -4.20
CA CYS A 28 -5.73 -13.57 -4.44
C CYS A 28 -5.57 -14.33 -3.13
N ARG A 29 -5.43 -15.66 -3.22
CA ARG A 29 -5.41 -16.50 -2.01
C ARG A 29 -4.26 -16.16 -1.06
N ASP A 30 -3.11 -15.76 -1.62
CA ASP A 30 -1.91 -15.47 -0.87
C ASP A 30 -1.79 -13.96 -0.54
N ASP A 31 -2.78 -13.12 -0.92
CA ASP A 31 -2.92 -11.76 -0.37
C ASP A 31 -3.33 -11.86 1.11
N ALA A 32 -2.66 -11.10 1.99
CA ALA A 32 -2.87 -11.10 3.41
C ALA A 32 -4.18 -10.41 3.84
N GLY A 33 -4.57 -10.70 5.09
CA GLY A 33 -5.80 -10.19 5.70
C GLY A 33 -7.01 -11.10 5.49
N PRO A 34 -8.17 -10.75 6.08
CA PRO A 34 -9.40 -11.52 5.89
C PRO A 34 -9.87 -11.47 4.43
N PRO A 35 -10.78 -12.35 3.99
CA PRO A 35 -11.44 -12.21 2.70
C PRO A 35 -12.10 -10.83 2.56
N TRP A 36 -11.86 -10.15 1.44
CA TRP A 36 -12.39 -8.81 1.15
C TRP A 36 -13.92 -8.77 1.26
N ALA A 37 -14.59 -9.82 0.79
CA ALA A 37 -16.05 -9.95 0.86
C ALA A 37 -16.60 -9.93 2.30
N ASP A 38 -15.76 -10.25 3.30
CA ASP A 38 -16.13 -10.39 4.70
C ASP A 38 -15.76 -9.15 5.55
N ASP A 39 -15.34 -8.04 4.93
CA ASP A 39 -14.86 -6.84 5.64
C ASP A 39 -15.88 -6.32 6.68
N GLU A 40 -17.17 -6.24 6.35
CA GLU A 40 -18.21 -5.78 7.29
C GLU A 40 -18.32 -6.71 8.51
N GLN A 41 -18.16 -8.02 8.32
CA GLN A 41 -18.15 -8.98 9.42
C GLN A 41 -16.90 -8.83 10.31
N ASN A 42 -15.75 -8.58 9.72
CA ASN A 42 -14.47 -8.49 10.42
C ASN A 42 -14.27 -7.16 11.15
N PHE A 43 -14.67 -6.04 10.53
CA PHE A 43 -14.40 -4.70 11.05
C PHE A 43 -15.62 -4.00 11.64
N GLY A 44 -16.82 -4.47 11.30
CA GLY A 44 -18.12 -3.91 11.70
C GLY A 44 -18.73 -3.01 10.63
N THR A 45 -20.04 -2.78 10.73
CA THR A 45 -20.80 -1.97 9.77
C THR A 45 -20.20 -0.59 9.57
N GLY A 46 -19.87 -0.29 8.32
CA GLY A 46 -19.29 0.98 7.89
C GLY A 46 -17.87 1.23 8.36
N ARG A 47 -17.13 0.18 8.76
CA ARG A 47 -15.74 0.27 9.17
C ARG A 47 -14.81 -0.40 8.17
N GLN A 48 -13.66 0.24 7.96
CA GLN A 48 -12.57 -0.27 7.12
C GLN A 48 -11.39 -0.72 7.99
N TYR A 49 -10.50 -1.55 7.43
CA TYR A 49 -9.41 -2.20 8.15
C TYR A 49 -8.42 -1.24 8.84
N TYR A 50 -8.27 -0.02 8.34
CA TYR A 50 -7.39 1.01 8.91
C TYR A 50 -8.09 1.98 9.88
N MET A 51 -9.41 1.85 10.09
CA MET A 51 -10.12 2.76 10.98
C MET A 51 -9.70 2.56 12.43
N GLY A 52 -9.24 3.64 13.06
CA GLY A 52 -8.69 3.63 14.43
C GLY A 52 -7.19 3.39 14.51
N SER A 53 -6.51 3.13 13.38
CA SER A 53 -5.04 3.05 13.36
C SER A 53 -4.39 4.44 13.47
N PRO A 54 -3.11 4.54 13.87
CA PRO A 54 -2.36 5.79 13.87
C PRO A 54 -1.80 6.17 12.49
N ALA A 55 -2.09 5.38 11.45
CA ALA A 55 -1.70 5.71 10.09
C ALA A 55 -2.26 7.08 9.69
N GLU A 56 -1.41 7.93 9.14
CA GLU A 56 -1.77 9.32 8.84
C GLU A 56 -1.17 9.81 7.53
N PRO A 57 -1.97 10.40 6.63
CA PRO A 57 -1.48 11.05 5.43
C PRO A 57 -0.50 12.19 5.74
N ILE A 58 0.63 12.20 5.05
CA ILE A 58 1.54 13.35 5.04
C ILE A 58 1.09 14.28 3.91
N LEU A 59 0.33 15.30 4.26
CA LEU A 59 -0.19 16.25 3.28
C LEU A 59 0.84 17.33 2.92
N PRO A 60 0.84 17.83 1.66
CA PRO A 60 1.53 19.05 1.28
C PRO A 60 1.21 20.22 2.22
N SER A 61 2.01 21.30 2.15
CA SER A 61 1.80 22.50 2.96
C SER A 61 0.45 23.20 2.72
N SER A 62 -0.21 22.92 1.60
CA SER A 62 -1.59 23.36 1.33
C SER A 62 -2.62 22.69 2.23
N GLY A 63 -2.31 21.52 2.81
CA GLY A 63 -3.26 20.67 3.53
C GLY A 63 -4.25 19.94 2.61
N GLU A 64 -4.07 20.05 1.29
CA GLU A 64 -4.90 19.38 0.29
C GLU A 64 -4.28 18.04 -0.11
N CYS A 65 -5.10 17.12 -0.59
CA CYS A 65 -4.56 15.87 -1.11
C CYS A 65 -3.76 16.09 -2.40
N PRO A 66 -2.72 15.26 -2.65
CA PRO A 66 -2.03 15.23 -3.92
C PRO A 66 -2.97 14.94 -5.08
N ALA A 67 -2.62 15.41 -6.28
CA ALA A 67 -3.49 15.34 -7.46
C ALA A 67 -4.06 13.94 -7.72
N PRO A 68 -3.28 12.83 -7.65
CA PRO A 68 -3.79 11.48 -7.89
C PRO A 68 -4.86 11.01 -6.90
N LEU A 69 -5.02 11.66 -5.76
CA LEU A 69 -5.97 11.29 -4.71
C LEU A 69 -7.12 12.28 -4.57
N THR A 70 -7.21 13.29 -5.45
CA THR A 70 -8.16 14.40 -5.30
C THR A 70 -9.61 13.92 -5.19
N THR A 71 -10.05 13.09 -6.13
CA THR A 71 -11.43 12.57 -6.17
C THR A 71 -11.74 11.70 -4.96
N ALA A 72 -10.85 10.75 -4.65
CA ALA A 72 -11.01 9.89 -3.48
C ALA A 72 -11.04 10.70 -2.18
N CYS A 73 -10.16 11.69 -2.01
CA CYS A 73 -10.15 12.54 -0.84
C CYS A 73 -11.43 13.36 -0.68
N ALA A 74 -11.98 13.88 -1.77
CA ALA A 74 -13.24 14.62 -1.73
C ALA A 74 -14.42 13.71 -1.31
N SER A 75 -14.38 12.44 -1.68
CA SER A 75 -15.43 11.45 -1.38
C SER A 75 -15.37 10.91 0.05
N LYS A 76 -14.18 10.51 0.51
CA LYS A 76 -14.00 9.73 1.75
C LYS A 76 -12.95 10.27 2.72
N GLY A 77 -12.36 11.41 2.42
CA GLY A 77 -11.33 12.06 3.24
C GLY A 77 -9.93 11.50 3.01
N ALA A 78 -8.93 12.24 3.49
CA ALA A 78 -7.52 12.00 3.18
C ALA A 78 -7.03 10.61 3.58
N LYS A 79 -7.31 10.16 4.80
CA LYS A 79 -6.84 8.86 5.29
C LYS A 79 -7.33 7.72 4.41
N ALA A 80 -8.63 7.71 4.12
CA ALA A 80 -9.24 6.68 3.31
C ALA A 80 -8.75 6.70 1.86
N ALA A 81 -8.56 7.89 1.28
CA ALA A 81 -7.98 8.00 -0.06
C ALA A 81 -6.56 7.43 -0.12
N HIS A 82 -5.70 7.75 0.87
CA HIS A 82 -4.32 7.26 0.88
C HIS A 82 -4.24 5.75 1.15
N LEU A 83 -5.15 5.18 1.94
CA LEU A 83 -5.10 3.75 2.28
C LEU A 83 -5.93 2.87 1.35
N ASP A 84 -6.82 3.41 0.52
CA ASP A 84 -7.69 2.60 -0.34
C ASP A 84 -7.66 2.97 -1.82
N GLY A 85 -7.16 4.16 -2.17
CA GLY A 85 -7.38 4.75 -3.48
C GLY A 85 -8.86 5.10 -3.69
N PRO A 86 -9.43 4.96 -4.89
CA PRO A 86 -8.70 4.79 -6.14
C PRO A 86 -7.72 5.95 -6.34
N ILE A 87 -6.59 5.65 -7.00
CA ILE A 87 -5.65 6.67 -7.47
C ILE A 87 -5.96 7.02 -8.93
N GLU A 88 -5.62 8.23 -9.33
CA GLU A 88 -5.85 8.78 -10.66
C GLU A 88 -4.50 9.17 -11.29
N CYS A 89 -3.67 8.17 -11.58
CA CYS A 89 -2.36 8.34 -12.21
C CYS A 89 -2.44 8.33 -13.75
N GLY A 90 -3.65 8.38 -14.32
CA GLY A 90 -3.88 8.41 -15.75
C GLY A 90 -3.50 7.09 -16.43
N ASP A 91 -3.70 5.97 -15.75
CA ASP A 91 -3.38 4.61 -16.22
C ASP A 91 -1.87 4.43 -16.53
N THR A 92 -1.01 5.26 -15.93
CA THR A 92 0.45 5.07 -15.95
C THR A 92 0.95 4.21 -14.79
N GLY A 93 0.03 3.82 -13.89
CA GLY A 93 0.33 2.99 -12.75
C GLY A 93 0.99 3.77 -11.62
N TRP A 94 1.57 3.03 -10.69
CA TRP A 94 2.08 3.53 -9.43
C TRP A 94 3.34 2.78 -9.01
N PHE A 95 4.11 3.44 -8.16
CA PHE A 95 5.34 2.97 -7.55
C PHE A 95 5.32 3.38 -6.08
N CYS A 96 5.49 2.43 -5.17
CA CYS A 96 5.52 2.65 -3.73
C CYS A 96 6.76 2.06 -3.09
N ARG A 97 7.29 2.75 -2.09
CA ARG A 97 8.33 2.29 -1.17
C ARG A 97 7.81 2.39 0.25
N ILE A 98 8.03 1.36 1.05
CA ILE A 98 7.85 1.42 2.49
C ILE A 98 9.23 1.48 3.13
N MET A 99 9.45 2.56 3.88
CA MET A 99 10.72 2.90 4.50
C MET A 99 10.65 2.69 6.01
N PRO A 100 11.75 2.32 6.68
CA PRO A 100 11.80 2.26 8.14
C PRO A 100 11.32 3.57 8.79
N GLN A 101 10.48 3.46 9.82
CA GLN A 101 10.03 4.59 10.63
C GLN A 101 10.40 4.38 12.08
N GLN A 102 11.12 5.33 12.67
CA GLN A 102 11.46 5.27 14.09
C GLN A 102 10.19 5.21 14.95
N GLY A 103 10.14 4.23 15.87
CA GLY A 103 9.01 4.02 16.78
C GLY A 103 7.78 3.36 16.14
N TRP A 104 7.87 2.91 14.88
CA TRP A 104 6.79 2.21 14.18
C TRP A 104 7.36 1.14 13.24
N MET A 105 7.68 -0.03 13.80
CA MET A 105 8.30 -1.15 13.08
C MET A 105 7.72 -2.48 13.53
N ALA A 106 7.63 -3.43 12.59
CA ALA A 106 7.32 -4.82 12.91
C ALA A 106 8.60 -5.55 13.34
N GLY A 107 8.51 -6.31 14.43
CA GLY A 107 9.64 -7.04 15.03
C GLY A 107 10.47 -6.22 16.03
N THR A 108 11.34 -6.92 16.77
CA THR A 108 12.31 -6.31 17.68
C THR A 108 13.63 -6.05 16.96
N TRP A 109 14.18 -4.84 17.09
CA TRP A 109 15.52 -4.54 16.60
C TRP A 109 16.56 -5.57 17.10
N PRO A 110 17.46 -6.10 16.26
CA PRO A 110 17.72 -5.75 14.86
C PRO A 110 16.97 -6.62 13.83
N SER A 111 15.98 -7.44 14.24
CA SER A 111 15.09 -8.12 13.27
C SER A 111 14.08 -7.10 12.73
N GLU A 112 14.61 -6.12 12.01
CA GLU A 112 13.87 -5.13 11.26
C GLU A 112 13.27 -5.82 10.04
N TYR A 113 11.96 -5.67 9.81
CA TYR A 113 11.36 -5.78 8.47
C TYR A 113 11.66 -7.10 7.72
N GLY A 114 10.77 -8.10 7.82
CA GLY A 114 11.05 -9.45 7.32
C GLY A 114 11.20 -9.60 5.80
N ASP A 115 10.81 -8.59 5.02
CA ASP A 115 10.78 -8.66 3.55
C ASP A 115 11.21 -7.32 2.95
N LYS A 116 12.49 -6.96 3.13
CA LYS A 116 13.09 -5.85 2.37
C LYS A 116 13.54 -6.41 1.01
N ASN A 117 13.35 -5.66 -0.07
CA ASN A 117 13.61 -6.15 -1.43
C ASN A 117 14.41 -5.17 -2.30
N PHE A 118 14.80 -4.00 -1.76
CA PHE A 118 15.45 -2.98 -2.57
C PHE A 118 16.52 -2.15 -1.83
N ALA A 119 17.44 -1.60 -2.62
CA ALA A 119 18.32 -0.51 -2.26
C ALA A 119 18.17 0.66 -3.25
N HIS A 120 18.38 1.89 -2.79
CA HIS A 120 18.29 3.09 -3.63
C HIS A 120 19.49 3.21 -4.57
N CYS A 121 19.22 3.58 -5.81
CA CYS A 121 20.28 3.79 -6.82
C CYS A 121 21.14 5.05 -6.61
N ASN A 122 20.94 5.78 -5.50
CA ASN A 122 21.81 6.88 -5.13
C ASN A 122 23.08 6.43 -4.38
N THR A 123 23.23 5.13 -4.08
CA THR A 123 24.45 4.56 -3.51
C THR A 123 25.24 3.77 -4.55
N SER A 124 26.57 3.71 -4.37
CA SER A 124 27.46 3.03 -5.32
C SER A 124 27.41 1.50 -5.24
N ASP A 125 26.87 0.97 -4.16
CA ASP A 125 26.74 -0.46 -3.84
C ASP A 125 25.27 -0.94 -3.87
N ALA A 126 24.39 -0.17 -4.52
CA ALA A 126 22.96 -0.45 -4.54
C ALA A 126 22.63 -1.82 -5.15
N ASP A 127 23.35 -2.23 -6.20
CA ASP A 127 23.10 -3.50 -6.90
C ASP A 127 23.49 -4.73 -6.07
N GLU A 128 24.24 -4.54 -4.99
CA GLU A 128 24.67 -5.57 -4.06
C GLU A 128 23.80 -5.67 -2.79
N ARG A 129 22.73 -4.88 -2.68
CA ARG A 129 21.91 -4.74 -1.46
C ARG A 129 20.40 -4.77 -1.72
N ASP A 130 19.64 -5.00 -0.67
CA ASP A 130 18.16 -4.95 -0.64
C ASP A 130 17.60 -4.48 0.71
N ASP A 131 18.41 -3.78 1.50
CA ASP A 131 18.15 -3.52 2.91
C ASP A 131 17.62 -2.11 3.23
N ASP A 132 17.33 -1.29 2.21
CA ASP A 132 16.81 0.07 2.41
C ASP A 132 15.30 0.08 2.70
N GLY A 133 14.54 -0.91 2.20
CA GLY A 133 13.11 -1.02 2.44
C GLY A 133 12.41 -2.04 1.56
N HIS A 134 11.08 -1.90 1.45
CA HIS A 134 10.24 -2.74 0.59
C HIS A 134 9.59 -1.91 -0.52
N CYS A 135 9.67 -2.37 -1.76
CA CYS A 135 9.19 -1.67 -2.94
C CYS A 135 8.22 -2.51 -3.73
N HIS A 136 7.17 -1.86 -4.22
CA HIS A 136 6.25 -2.46 -5.16
C HIS A 136 5.70 -1.43 -6.15
N GLY A 137 5.27 -1.90 -7.32
CA GLY A 137 4.50 -1.07 -8.24
C GLY A 137 3.58 -1.85 -9.15
N SER A 138 2.93 -1.14 -10.06
CA SER A 138 2.06 -1.72 -11.08
C SER A 138 1.93 -0.74 -12.23
N SER A 139 1.70 -1.22 -13.45
CA SER A 139 1.31 -0.36 -14.58
C SER A 139 -0.18 -0.02 -14.60
N ALA A 140 -0.96 -0.45 -13.59
CA ALA A 140 -2.40 -0.27 -13.54
C ALA A 140 -2.85 0.36 -12.21
N ASP A 141 -3.54 1.50 -12.30
CA ASP A 141 -4.05 2.25 -11.14
C ASP A 141 -5.02 1.41 -10.28
N SER A 142 -5.79 0.54 -10.93
CA SER A 142 -6.81 -0.31 -10.30
C SER A 142 -6.25 -1.32 -9.30
N THR A 143 -4.93 -1.57 -9.29
CA THR A 143 -4.30 -2.53 -8.38
C THR A 143 -3.85 -1.90 -7.05
N TYR A 144 -3.78 -0.57 -6.98
CA TYR A 144 -3.20 0.17 -5.86
C TYR A 144 -3.83 -0.19 -4.51
N GLY A 145 -5.16 -0.04 -4.39
CA GLY A 145 -5.82 -0.30 -3.11
C GLY A 145 -5.64 -1.76 -2.66
N TRP A 146 -5.59 -2.69 -3.61
CA TRP A 146 -5.42 -4.12 -3.30
C TRP A 146 -4.03 -4.42 -2.76
N TRP A 147 -3.01 -3.81 -3.36
CA TRP A 147 -1.65 -3.84 -2.82
C TRP A 147 -1.57 -3.24 -1.42
N ILE A 148 -2.17 -2.06 -1.21
CA ILE A 148 -2.17 -1.41 0.09
C ILE A 148 -2.79 -2.32 1.15
N ARG A 149 -3.93 -2.94 0.86
CA ARG A 149 -4.62 -3.83 1.80
C ARG A 149 -3.78 -5.06 2.14
N ASP A 150 -3.17 -5.70 1.15
CA ASP A 150 -2.28 -6.85 1.36
C ASP A 150 -1.09 -6.45 2.26
N HIS A 151 -0.35 -5.41 1.89
CA HIS A 151 0.86 -4.99 2.62
C HIS A 151 0.54 -4.41 4.01
N TRP A 152 -0.64 -3.82 4.17
CA TRP A 152 -1.16 -3.44 5.48
C TRP A 152 -1.25 -4.64 6.42
N HIS A 153 -1.89 -5.71 5.97
CA HIS A 153 -2.12 -6.91 6.76
C HIS A 153 -0.90 -7.83 6.89
N ARG A 154 0.06 -7.74 5.97
CA ARG A 154 1.40 -8.34 6.16
C ARG A 154 2.18 -7.69 7.29
N GLY A 155 1.79 -6.49 7.72
CA GLY A 155 2.45 -5.80 8.82
C GLY A 155 3.72 -5.07 8.39
N TYR A 156 3.81 -4.64 7.12
CA TYR A 156 4.99 -3.97 6.56
C TYR A 156 5.09 -2.53 7.11
N ALA A 157 5.50 -2.41 8.38
CA ALA A 157 5.33 -1.20 9.17
C ALA A 157 6.41 -0.15 8.95
N GLY A 158 6.03 1.05 8.55
CA GLY A 158 6.97 2.13 8.28
C GLY A 158 6.30 3.41 7.76
N THR A 159 7.07 4.21 7.01
CA THR A 159 6.52 5.31 6.21
C THR A 159 6.33 4.83 4.78
N LEU A 160 5.10 4.90 4.28
CA LEU A 160 4.77 4.60 2.89
C LEU A 160 4.96 5.86 2.04
N HIS A 161 5.62 5.70 0.90
CA HIS A 161 5.83 6.74 -0.09
C HIS A 161 5.46 6.21 -1.47
N CYS A 162 4.52 6.85 -2.15
CA CYS A 162 4.05 6.42 -3.45
C CYS A 162 4.09 7.56 -4.46
N CYS A 163 4.27 7.22 -5.73
CA CYS A 163 4.25 8.15 -6.86
C CYS A 163 3.57 7.49 -8.06
N CYS A 164 2.93 8.31 -8.89
CA CYS A 164 2.45 7.85 -10.19
C CYS A 164 3.60 7.49 -11.15
N ASN A 165 3.23 6.78 -12.21
CA ASN A 165 4.07 6.44 -13.36
C ASN A 165 5.17 5.43 -13.02
N TRP A 166 4.77 4.16 -12.94
CA TRP A 166 5.68 3.02 -12.73
C TRP A 166 6.92 3.13 -13.63
N GLN A 167 6.73 3.17 -14.94
CA GLN A 167 7.86 3.16 -15.89
C GLN A 167 8.88 4.28 -15.66
N ALA A 168 8.44 5.47 -15.25
CA ALA A 168 9.34 6.60 -15.00
C ALA A 168 10.13 6.50 -13.68
N THR A 169 9.82 5.55 -12.80
CA THR A 169 10.55 5.33 -11.55
C THR A 169 11.65 4.26 -11.66
N GLN A 170 11.89 3.72 -12.86
CA GLN A 170 13.08 2.91 -13.12
C GLN A 170 14.35 3.70 -12.78
N GLY A 171 15.28 3.06 -12.08
CA GLY A 171 16.51 3.71 -11.59
C GLY A 171 16.35 4.51 -10.30
N VAL A 172 15.18 4.49 -9.64
CA VAL A 172 15.05 4.97 -8.25
C VAL A 172 15.55 3.92 -7.26
N VAL A 173 15.29 2.64 -7.55
CA VAL A 173 15.68 1.48 -6.75
C VAL A 173 16.28 0.40 -7.66
N ASN A 174 17.14 -0.45 -7.12
CA ASN A 174 17.80 -1.51 -7.89
C ASN A 174 16.84 -2.63 -8.31
N ARG A 175 15.85 -2.93 -7.45
CA ARG A 175 14.82 -3.94 -7.63
C ARG A 175 13.51 -3.47 -7.04
N CYS A 176 12.40 -3.96 -7.57
CA CYS A 176 11.07 -3.64 -7.06
C CYS A 176 10.04 -4.62 -7.61
N ASP A 177 9.22 -5.16 -6.73
CA ASP A 177 8.22 -6.15 -7.10
C ASP A 177 7.02 -5.53 -7.83
N TYR A 178 6.30 -6.37 -8.58
CA TYR A 178 5.24 -5.93 -9.47
C TYR A 178 3.91 -6.58 -9.12
N ARG A 179 2.93 -5.76 -8.75
CA ARG A 179 1.54 -6.21 -8.62
C ARG A 179 0.86 -6.21 -9.98
N ARG A 180 0.45 -7.39 -10.44
CA ARG A 180 -0.36 -7.50 -11.66
C ARG A 180 -1.83 -7.19 -11.41
N THR A 181 -2.53 -6.85 -12.49
CA THR A 181 -3.99 -6.90 -12.51
C THR A 181 -4.46 -8.35 -12.45
N VAL A 182 -5.47 -8.61 -11.65
CA VAL A 182 -6.08 -9.94 -11.52
C VAL A 182 -7.32 -10.02 -12.39
N ASP A 183 -7.42 -11.04 -13.24
CA ASP A 183 -8.62 -11.24 -14.04
C ASP A 183 -9.77 -11.69 -13.12
N PRO A 184 -10.98 -11.11 -13.24
CA PRO A 184 -12.11 -11.47 -12.38
C PRO A 184 -12.43 -12.97 -12.35
N SER A 185 -12.12 -13.70 -13.42
CA SER A 185 -12.31 -15.16 -13.48
C SER A 185 -11.38 -15.92 -12.53
N GLU A 186 -10.23 -15.34 -12.14
CA GLU A 186 -9.26 -15.98 -11.25
C GLU A 186 -9.67 -15.93 -9.77
N VAL A 187 -10.57 -15.02 -9.40
CA VAL A 187 -11.01 -14.76 -8.01
C VAL A 187 -12.49 -15.09 -7.79
N LEU A 188 -13.10 -15.84 -8.70
CA LEU A 188 -14.43 -16.40 -8.49
C LEU A 188 -14.42 -17.35 -7.28
N PRO A 189 -15.54 -17.52 -6.55
CA PRO A 189 -15.60 -18.36 -5.35
C PRO A 189 -15.10 -19.81 -5.53
N GLU A 190 -15.25 -20.36 -6.74
CA GLU A 190 -14.81 -21.72 -7.08
C GLU A 190 -13.39 -21.78 -7.68
N SER A 191 -12.79 -20.61 -7.94
CA SER A 191 -11.45 -20.51 -8.50
C SER A 191 -10.39 -20.61 -7.40
N THR A 192 -9.34 -21.38 -7.68
CA THR A 192 -8.11 -21.41 -6.87
C THR A 192 -6.88 -21.00 -7.68
N SER A 193 -7.11 -20.44 -8.87
CA SER A 193 -6.05 -20.12 -9.82
C SER A 193 -5.26 -18.89 -9.43
N CYS A 194 -5.88 -17.89 -8.78
CA CYS A 194 -5.10 -16.79 -8.23
C CYS A 194 -4.44 -17.18 -6.91
N ARG A 195 -3.15 -17.50 -6.98
CA ARG A 195 -2.30 -17.70 -5.80
C ARG A 195 -1.73 -16.38 -5.34
N ASP A 196 -0.87 -15.81 -6.17
CA ASP A 196 -0.15 -14.58 -5.90
C ASP A 196 -0.35 -13.58 -7.04
N ALA A 197 -0.56 -12.32 -6.68
CA ALA A 197 -0.66 -11.20 -7.60
C ALA A 197 0.52 -10.23 -7.48
N ASN A 198 1.38 -10.41 -6.47
CA ASN A 198 2.44 -9.48 -6.10
C ASN A 198 3.82 -9.92 -6.62
N GLU A 199 4.04 -11.21 -6.89
CA GLU A 199 5.36 -11.71 -7.27
C GLU A 199 5.34 -12.59 -8.55
N ASP A 200 6.50 -12.71 -9.20
CA ASP A 200 6.80 -13.68 -10.27
C ASP A 200 5.91 -13.56 -11.53
N HIS A 201 5.87 -12.35 -12.10
CA HIS A 201 5.10 -12.04 -13.32
C HIS A 201 5.94 -11.50 -14.48
N GLY A 202 7.27 -11.43 -14.30
CA GLY A 202 8.20 -10.93 -15.32
C GLY A 202 8.12 -9.43 -15.61
N LEU A 203 7.51 -8.68 -14.69
CA LEU A 203 7.29 -7.22 -14.80
C LEU A 203 7.96 -6.42 -13.67
N SER A 204 8.58 -7.11 -12.71
CA SER A 204 9.41 -6.50 -11.66
C SER A 204 10.63 -5.79 -12.25
N TYR A 205 11.21 -4.88 -11.47
CA TYR A 205 12.54 -4.35 -11.76
C TYR A 205 13.59 -5.34 -11.25
N GLU A 206 14.44 -5.82 -12.15
CA GLU A 206 15.46 -6.85 -11.86
C GLU A 206 16.81 -6.57 -12.54
N ASP A 207 16.90 -5.49 -13.31
CA ASP A 207 18.07 -5.16 -14.13
C ASP A 207 19.11 -4.29 -13.40
N GLY A 208 18.81 -3.87 -12.17
CA GLY A 208 19.72 -3.10 -11.32
C GLY A 208 19.84 -1.63 -11.72
N CYS A 209 20.46 -0.84 -10.85
CA CYS A 209 20.71 0.58 -11.02
C CYS A 209 21.61 0.88 -12.22
N ALA A 210 22.59 0.02 -12.50
CA ALA A 210 23.51 0.20 -13.63
C ALA A 210 22.81 0.22 -15.01
N ALA A 211 21.63 -0.42 -15.13
CA ALA A 211 20.84 -0.40 -16.36
C ALA A 211 20.19 0.96 -16.64
N HIS A 212 20.00 1.79 -15.61
CA HIS A 212 19.21 3.02 -15.65
C HIS A 212 20.05 4.29 -15.52
N SER A 213 21.25 4.27 -16.14
CA SER A 213 22.40 5.22 -16.03
C SER A 213 22.18 6.75 -16.12
N SER A 214 20.94 7.25 -16.08
CA SER A 214 20.65 8.67 -15.81
C SER A 214 20.98 9.07 -14.36
N GLU A 215 21.14 10.37 -14.15
CA GLU A 215 21.21 10.96 -12.80
C GLU A 215 20.05 10.46 -11.93
N PHE A 216 20.35 10.06 -10.69
CA PHE A 216 19.33 9.66 -9.73
C PHE A 216 18.36 10.82 -9.48
N VAL A 217 17.08 10.60 -9.72
CA VAL A 217 16.01 11.57 -9.47
C VAL A 217 14.94 10.90 -8.63
N ASP A 218 14.82 11.27 -7.36
CA ASP A 218 13.73 10.78 -6.53
C ASP A 218 12.41 11.49 -6.92
N PRO A 219 11.36 10.77 -7.35
CA PRO A 219 10.09 11.36 -7.73
C PRO A 219 9.40 12.06 -6.54
N LEU A 220 9.66 11.65 -5.29
CA LEU A 220 9.14 12.34 -4.11
C LEU A 220 9.61 13.79 -4.03
N MET A 221 10.83 14.05 -4.52
CA MET A 221 11.46 15.37 -4.47
C MET A 221 11.24 16.17 -5.75
N SER A 222 11.19 15.50 -6.90
CA SER A 222 11.13 16.14 -8.23
C SER A 222 9.72 16.28 -8.80
N ALA A 223 8.77 15.44 -8.36
CA ALA A 223 7.40 15.39 -8.85
C ALA A 223 6.38 15.35 -7.70
N SER A 224 6.58 16.20 -6.68
CA SER A 224 5.82 16.16 -5.42
C SER A 224 4.29 16.23 -5.56
N GLY A 225 3.76 16.82 -6.64
CA GLY A 225 2.32 16.84 -6.92
C GLY A 225 1.73 15.53 -7.42
N GLN A 226 2.57 14.56 -7.80
CA GLN A 226 2.20 13.21 -8.29
C GLN A 226 2.52 12.12 -7.26
N CYS A 227 3.01 12.52 -6.09
CA CYS A 227 3.39 11.61 -5.01
C CYS A 227 2.57 11.86 -3.76
N TRP A 228 2.41 10.82 -2.95
CA TRP A 228 1.69 10.86 -1.68
C TRP A 228 2.40 9.98 -0.66
N SER A 229 2.12 10.19 0.62
CA SER A 229 2.81 9.46 1.68
C SER A 229 1.92 9.26 2.91
N VAL A 230 2.21 8.20 3.66
CA VAL A 230 1.52 7.84 4.90
C VAL A 230 2.57 7.53 5.96
N ARG A 231 2.50 8.21 7.11
CA ARG A 231 3.25 7.80 8.30
C ARG A 231 2.48 6.72 9.05
N SER A 232 3.22 5.88 9.78
CA SER A 232 2.69 4.79 10.60
C SER A 232 1.82 3.82 9.79
N PHE A 233 2.30 3.45 8.60
CA PHE A 233 1.66 2.47 7.73
C PHE A 233 1.75 1.06 8.34
N ALA A 234 0.79 0.20 8.01
CA ALA A 234 0.57 -1.18 8.49
C ALA A 234 -0.36 -1.35 9.70
N ASP A 235 -0.87 -2.58 9.83
CA ASP A 235 -1.69 -3.02 10.95
C ASP A 235 -0.96 -2.78 12.29
N PRO A 236 -1.52 -1.97 13.21
CA PRO A 236 -0.94 -1.73 14.53
C PRO A 236 -0.65 -3.00 15.32
N GLY A 237 -1.45 -4.05 15.13
CA GLY A 237 -1.25 -5.34 15.82
C GLY A 237 0.02 -6.08 15.38
N ALA A 238 0.58 -5.74 14.22
CA ALA A 238 1.84 -6.31 13.72
C ALA A 238 3.07 -5.52 14.18
N VAL A 239 2.88 -4.31 14.71
CA VAL A 239 3.97 -3.45 15.21
C VAL A 239 4.40 -3.96 16.58
N SER A 240 5.68 -4.25 16.76
CA SER A 240 6.20 -4.60 18.08
C SER A 240 6.19 -3.36 18.96
N GLU A 241 5.56 -3.44 20.13
CA GLU A 241 5.68 -2.40 21.14
C GLU A 241 7.17 -2.26 21.49
N GLY A 242 7.79 -1.19 21.00
CA GLY A 242 9.23 -1.03 21.10
C GLY A 242 9.72 -1.07 22.54
N GLY A 243 10.47 -2.10 22.88
CA GLY A 243 11.85 -1.96 23.37
C GLY A 243 12.14 -0.83 24.35
N GLY A 244 11.31 -0.68 25.39
CA GLY A 244 11.65 0.09 26.59
C GLY A 244 12.68 -0.68 27.42
N GLY A 245 13.94 -0.68 26.98
CA GLY A 245 15.02 -1.30 27.74
C GLY A 245 15.29 -0.59 29.07
N GLY A 246 14.90 -1.24 30.18
CA GLY A 246 15.87 -1.62 31.21
C GLY A 246 15.93 -0.82 32.52
N GLN A 247 15.71 -1.59 33.60
CA GLN A 247 16.36 -1.55 34.92
C GLN A 247 15.71 -0.74 36.05
N GLY A 248 15.14 -1.50 36.98
CA GLY A 248 14.78 -1.07 38.33
C GLY A 248 14.19 -2.19 39.20
N GLU A 249 14.62 -3.44 39.04
CA GLU A 249 14.31 -4.52 39.99
C GLU A 249 15.61 -5.24 40.39
N ASP A 250 16.43 -4.55 41.18
CA ASP A 250 17.40 -5.21 42.05
C ASP A 250 16.65 -5.63 43.33
N GLY A 251 15.94 -6.74 43.26
CA GLY A 251 15.47 -7.50 44.41
C GLY A 251 16.54 -8.51 44.79
N GLU A 252 17.45 -8.13 45.69
CA GLU A 252 18.38 -9.03 46.37
C GLU A 252 17.62 -10.12 47.13
N ASP A 253 17.74 -11.36 46.67
CA ASP A 253 17.57 -12.55 47.50
C ASP A 253 18.96 -12.98 47.98
N GLY A 254 19.16 -13.04 49.30
CA GLY A 254 20.41 -13.52 49.89
C GLY A 254 20.32 -13.68 51.40
N GLU A 255 19.84 -14.85 51.81
CA GLU A 255 19.86 -15.35 53.19
C GLU A 255 21.26 -15.31 53.83
N GLY A 256 21.30 -14.92 55.10
CA GLY A 256 22.43 -15.02 56.03
C GLY A 256 22.00 -14.68 57.45
#